data_AF-A0A3D1S0G9-F1
#
_entry.id   AF-A0A3D1S0G9-F1
#
_cell.length_a   1.000
_cell.length_b   1.000
_cell.length_c   1.000
_cell.angle_alpha   90.00
_cell.angle_beta   90.00
_cell.angle_gamma   90.00
#
_symmetry.space_group_name_H-M   'P 1'
#
loop_
_entity.id
_entity.type
_entity.pdbx_description
1 polymer ?
#
loop_
_entity_poly.entity_id
_entity_poly.type
_entity_poly.pdbx_seq_one_letter_code
_entity_poly.pdbx_strand_id
1 'polypeptide(L)'
;ELIRDRVLVLHTAPYGSVAHTLVPGMHDASTWLAASNTLRLEHEFTHYATTRFYGSMRSNMLDELVADCMGFLAALGTFPAQLFRRCMGITSEGRAPSGARARLYMADFDDPVIDKILGITLKAAANLEQALEQHAIRSAGPELFFALTALTLPDMASPEGVHLIGAGLARTDP
;
A
#
# COMPACT_ATOMS: atom_id res chain seq x y z
N GLU A 1 29.99 9.83 -17.85
CA GLU A 1 28.57 9.73 -17.45
C GLU A 1 28.27 10.81 -16.43
N LEU A 2 27.11 11.48 -16.53
CA LEU A 2 26.69 12.41 -15.49
C LEU A 2 26.06 11.57 -14.36
N ILE A 3 26.73 11.51 -13.21
CA ILE A 3 26.10 10.96 -11.99
C ILE A 3 24.94 11.91 -11.66
N ARG A 4 23.71 11.40 -11.74
CA ARG A 4 22.50 12.11 -11.33
C ARG A 4 22.07 11.55 -9.99
N ASP A 5 22.47 12.22 -8.93
CA ASP A 5 21.95 11.91 -7.59
C ASP A 5 20.48 12.31 -7.54
N ARG A 6 19.64 11.42 -7.02
CA ARG A 6 18.23 11.71 -6.74
C ARG A 6 18.08 11.88 -5.24
N VAL A 7 17.65 13.07 -4.83
CA VAL A 7 17.34 13.37 -3.43
C VAL A 7 15.85 13.13 -3.21
N LEU A 8 15.51 12.27 -2.24
CA LEU A 8 14.16 12.10 -1.75
C LEU A 8 13.98 12.94 -0.49
N VAL A 9 13.11 13.95 -0.54
CA VAL A 9 12.78 14.77 0.63
C VAL A 9 11.52 14.24 1.27
N LEU A 10 11.63 13.76 2.50
CA LEU A 10 10.51 13.19 3.25
C LEU A 10 10.01 14.16 4.32
N HIS A 11 8.69 14.35 4.35
CA HIS A 11 8.04 15.07 5.43
C HIS A 11 7.84 14.17 6.66
N THR A 12 8.20 14.68 7.83
CA THR A 12 8.04 13.98 9.12
C THR A 12 6.67 14.27 9.72
N ALA A 13 5.73 13.34 9.54
CA ALA A 13 4.40 13.36 10.15
C ALA A 13 3.82 11.95 10.27
N PRO A 14 2.83 11.73 11.17
CA PRO A 14 2.07 10.49 11.24
C PRO A 14 1.55 10.07 9.85
N TYR A 15 1.74 8.81 9.48
CA TYR A 15 1.41 8.34 8.15
C TYR A 15 -0.11 8.41 7.90
N GLY A 16 -0.51 8.98 6.75
CA GLY A 16 -1.92 9.22 6.41
C GLY A 16 -2.68 10.08 7.44
N SER A 17 -1.97 10.89 8.23
CA SER A 17 -2.55 11.68 9.34
C SER A 17 -3.30 10.84 10.39
N VAL A 18 -3.02 9.54 10.47
CA VAL A 18 -3.66 8.63 11.42
C VAL A 18 -3.01 8.77 12.80
N ALA A 19 -3.82 8.91 13.85
CA ALA A 19 -3.34 8.96 15.22
C ALA A 19 -2.83 7.57 15.69
N HIS A 20 -1.80 7.55 16.54
CA HIS A 20 -1.20 6.32 17.06
C HIS A 20 -2.23 5.39 17.75
N THR A 21 -3.26 5.94 18.38
CA THR A 21 -4.34 5.19 19.04
C THR A 21 -5.20 4.34 18.09
N LEU A 22 -5.08 4.56 16.78
CA LEU A 22 -5.78 3.80 15.74
C LEU A 22 -4.89 2.77 15.04
N VAL A 23 -3.62 2.67 15.46
CA VAL A 23 -2.63 1.74 14.90
C VAL A 23 -2.53 0.52 15.82
N PRO A 24 -2.76 -0.71 15.32
CA PRO A 24 -2.65 -1.92 16.13
C PRO A 24 -1.27 -2.04 16.79
N GLY A 25 -1.25 -2.36 18.08
CA GLY A 25 0.00 -2.56 18.84
C GLY A 25 0.81 -1.29 19.12
N MET A 26 0.28 -0.10 18.82
CA MET A 26 1.00 1.16 18.96
C MET A 26 0.62 1.90 20.26
N HIS A 27 1.60 2.10 21.13
CA HIS A 27 1.36 2.64 22.48
C HIS A 27 1.59 4.15 22.60
N ASP A 28 2.44 4.75 21.75
CA ASP A 28 2.77 6.17 21.84
C ASP A 28 2.99 6.82 20.48
N ALA A 29 2.86 8.16 20.47
CA ALA A 29 2.94 8.96 19.26
C ALA A 29 4.35 9.03 18.66
N SER A 30 5.40 8.91 19.46
CA SER A 30 6.79 9.02 19.00
C SER A 30 7.24 7.75 18.27
N THR A 31 6.85 6.57 18.79
CA THR A 31 7.04 5.29 18.11
C THR A 31 6.27 5.25 16.79
N TRP A 32 5.02 5.76 16.76
CA TRP A 32 4.28 5.84 15.51
C TRP A 32 4.93 6.80 14.51
N LEU A 33 5.47 7.93 14.97
CA LEU A 33 6.17 8.87 14.09
C LEU A 33 7.43 8.26 13.49
N ALA A 34 8.21 7.51 14.28
CA ALA A 34 9.37 6.78 13.79
C ALA A 34 8.98 5.72 12.75
N ALA A 35 7.97 4.89 13.04
CA ALA A 35 7.44 3.91 12.11
C ALA A 35 6.87 4.56 10.83
N SER A 36 6.21 5.72 10.96
CA SER A 36 5.69 6.49 9.82
C SER A 36 6.80 6.96 8.88
N ASN A 37 7.99 7.26 9.40
CA ASN A 37 9.13 7.64 8.59
C ASN A 37 9.69 6.45 7.81
N THR A 38 9.84 5.28 8.46
CA THR A 38 10.22 4.03 7.78
C THR A 38 9.21 3.67 6.70
N LEU A 39 7.92 3.69 7.03
CA LEU A 39 6.83 3.39 6.11
C LEU A 39 6.91 4.31 4.88
N ARG A 40 7.02 5.61 5.08
CA ARG A 40 7.09 6.59 4.00
C ARG A 40 8.33 6.42 3.13
N LEU A 41 9.48 6.14 3.72
CA LEU A 41 10.71 5.89 2.97
C LEU A 41 10.54 4.68 2.03
N GLU A 42 9.99 3.58 2.54
CA GLU A 42 9.77 2.35 1.78
C GLU A 42 8.65 2.48 0.74
N HIS A 43 7.61 3.26 1.05
CA HIS A 43 6.56 3.63 0.11
C HIS A 43 7.15 4.35 -1.13
N GLU A 44 7.94 5.40 -0.91
CA GLU A 44 8.59 6.14 -2.00
C GLU A 44 9.63 5.30 -2.76
N PHE A 45 10.38 4.44 -2.06
CA PHE A 45 11.30 3.51 -2.72
C PHE A 45 10.55 2.49 -3.58
N THR A 46 9.37 2.05 -3.16
CA THR A 46 8.53 1.15 -3.96
C THR A 46 8.08 1.84 -5.24
N HIS A 47 7.65 3.10 -5.18
CA HIS A 47 7.35 3.88 -6.39
C HIS A 47 8.55 4.08 -7.30
N TYR A 48 9.73 4.32 -6.72
CA TYR A 48 10.97 4.38 -7.47
C TYR A 48 11.28 3.04 -8.17
N ALA A 49 11.13 1.91 -7.47
CA ALA A 49 11.31 0.57 -8.03
C ALA A 49 10.32 0.31 -9.17
N THR A 50 9.03 0.62 -8.99
CA THR A 50 8.00 0.53 -10.05
C THR A 50 8.41 1.31 -11.29
N THR A 51 8.86 2.56 -11.12
CA THR A 51 9.35 3.37 -12.23
C THR A 51 10.55 2.71 -12.93
N ARG A 52 11.47 2.15 -12.17
CA ARG A 52 12.72 1.59 -12.70
C ARG A 52 12.50 0.30 -13.49
N PHE A 53 11.61 -0.57 -13.03
CA PHE A 53 11.33 -1.87 -13.65
C PHE A 53 10.26 -1.79 -14.75
N TYR A 54 9.25 -0.94 -14.60
CA TYR A 54 8.11 -0.88 -15.54
C TYR A 54 8.07 0.38 -16.41
N GLY A 55 9.05 1.28 -16.26
CA GLY A 55 9.21 2.47 -17.11
C GLY A 55 8.20 3.60 -16.84
N SER A 56 7.23 3.40 -15.95
CA SER A 56 6.29 4.41 -15.50
C SER A 56 5.85 4.17 -14.06
N MET A 57 5.87 5.21 -13.23
CA MET A 57 4.99 5.28 -12.05
C MET A 57 3.59 5.59 -12.56
N ARG A 58 2.58 4.83 -12.14
CA ARG A 58 1.19 5.14 -12.49
C ARG A 58 0.50 5.58 -11.20
N SER A 59 0.14 6.85 -11.08
CA SER A 59 -0.64 7.36 -9.94
C SER A 59 -2.04 6.74 -9.92
N ASN A 60 -2.14 5.50 -9.41
CA ASN A 60 -3.34 4.69 -9.39
C ASN A 60 -3.38 3.82 -8.14
N MET A 61 -4.55 3.29 -7.83
CA MET A 61 -4.79 2.57 -6.57
C MET A 61 -4.05 1.23 -6.41
N LEU A 62 -3.59 0.59 -7.50
CA LEU A 62 -2.72 -0.58 -7.41
C LEU A 62 -1.33 -0.18 -6.90
N ASP A 63 -0.71 0.81 -7.54
CA ASP A 63 0.63 1.29 -7.18
C ASP A 63 0.67 1.75 -5.72
N GLU A 64 -0.37 2.46 -5.26
CA GLU A 64 -0.51 2.89 -3.87
C GLU A 64 -0.71 1.72 -2.90
N LEU A 65 -1.53 0.72 -3.26
CA LEU A 65 -1.73 -0.48 -2.44
C LEU A 65 -0.41 -1.25 -2.26
N VAL A 66 0.35 -1.41 -3.33
CA VAL A 66 1.66 -2.10 -3.28
C VAL A 66 2.66 -1.28 -2.46
N ALA A 67 2.76 0.03 -2.68
CA ALA A 67 3.68 0.89 -1.95
C ALA A 67 3.35 0.97 -0.45
N ASP A 68 2.07 1.09 -0.08
CA ASP A 68 1.66 1.02 1.32
C ASP A 68 1.90 -0.37 1.92
N CYS A 69 1.67 -1.46 1.18
CA CYS A 69 1.97 -2.82 1.64
C CYS A 69 3.45 -2.98 2.00
N MET A 70 4.35 -2.57 1.11
CA MET A 70 5.79 -2.62 1.34
C MET A 70 6.18 -1.76 2.53
N GLY A 71 5.65 -0.53 2.63
CA GLY A 71 5.91 0.36 3.75
C GLY A 71 5.42 -0.20 5.09
N PHE A 72 4.20 -0.74 5.14
CA PHE A 72 3.64 -1.30 6.38
C PHE A 72 4.41 -2.53 6.84
N LEU A 73 4.79 -3.44 5.94
CA LEU A 73 5.61 -4.59 6.30
C LEU A 73 6.99 -4.17 6.82
N ALA A 74 7.63 -3.18 6.20
CA ALA A 74 8.92 -2.69 6.68
C ALA A 74 8.85 -1.98 8.04
N ALA A 75 7.77 -1.23 8.29
CA ALA A 75 7.62 -0.46 9.52
C ALA A 75 7.01 -1.24 10.69
N LEU A 76 6.06 -2.14 10.42
CA LEU A 76 5.22 -2.81 11.41
C LEU A 76 5.30 -4.34 11.34
N GLY A 77 5.96 -4.92 10.34
CA GLY A 77 6.02 -6.36 10.11
C GLY A 77 4.70 -7.00 9.67
N THR A 78 3.66 -6.20 9.45
CA THR A 78 2.31 -6.63 9.08
C THR A 78 1.66 -5.61 8.15
N PHE A 79 0.68 -6.04 7.35
CA PHE A 79 -0.16 -5.15 6.54
C PHE A 79 -1.61 -5.15 7.08
N PRO A 80 -1.96 -4.25 8.01
CA PRO A 80 -3.32 -4.13 8.50
C PRO A 80 -4.24 -3.42 7.48
N ALA A 81 -5.14 -4.14 6.82
CA ALA A 81 -6.00 -3.57 5.76
C ALA A 81 -6.89 -2.44 6.28
N GLN A 82 -7.33 -2.55 7.54
CA GLN A 82 -8.10 -1.48 8.18
C GLN A 82 -7.28 -0.19 8.38
N LEU A 83 -5.98 -0.31 8.67
CA LEU A 83 -5.11 0.84 8.82
C LEU A 83 -4.82 1.48 7.46
N PHE A 84 -4.55 0.67 6.43
CA PHE A 84 -4.46 1.13 5.04
C PHE A 84 -5.69 1.97 4.65
N ARG A 85 -6.90 1.47 4.89
CA ARG A 85 -8.14 2.22 4.64
C ARG A 85 -8.15 3.60 5.32
N ARG A 86 -7.74 3.65 6.60
CA ARG A 86 -7.67 4.91 7.37
C ARG A 86 -6.63 5.87 6.79
N CYS A 87 -5.43 5.38 6.45
CA CYS A 87 -4.37 6.17 5.84
C CYS A 87 -4.74 6.72 4.46
N MET A 88 -5.62 6.03 3.74
CA MET A 88 -6.20 6.50 2.48
C MET A 88 -7.32 7.53 2.66
N GLY A 89 -7.71 7.83 3.89
CA GLY A 89 -8.81 8.75 4.20
C GLY A 89 -10.19 8.21 3.82
N ILE A 90 -10.32 6.87 3.68
CA ILE A 90 -11.57 6.22 3.30
C ILE A 90 -12.40 5.98 4.57
N THR A 91 -13.67 6.36 4.57
CA THR A 91 -14.59 6.18 5.72
C THR A 91 -14.96 4.72 5.94
N SER A 92 -15.60 4.41 7.07
CA SER A 92 -16.06 3.05 7.39
C SER A 92 -17.09 2.53 6.39
N GLU A 93 -17.82 3.43 5.75
CA GLU A 93 -18.82 3.15 4.72
C GLU A 93 -18.19 3.01 3.33
N GLY A 94 -16.86 3.06 3.23
CA GLY A 94 -16.13 2.90 1.97
C GLY A 94 -16.13 4.15 1.08
N ARG A 95 -16.44 5.33 1.62
CA ARG A 95 -16.46 6.59 0.85
C ARG A 95 -15.15 7.35 1.03
N ALA A 96 -14.73 8.09 0.01
CA ALA A 96 -13.64 9.06 0.13
C ALA A 96 -14.25 10.47 0.13
N PRO A 97 -14.28 11.20 1.26
CA PRO A 97 -14.71 12.60 1.29
C PRO A 97 -13.71 13.50 0.57
N SER A 98 -14.08 14.77 0.36
CA SER A 98 -13.13 15.78 -0.14
C SER A 98 -11.91 15.87 0.77
N GLY A 99 -10.71 15.91 0.19
CA GLY A 99 -9.44 15.92 0.91
C GLY A 99 -8.93 14.53 1.34
N ALA A 100 -9.68 13.45 1.11
CA ALA A 100 -9.17 12.10 1.33
C ALA A 100 -7.98 11.80 0.40
N ARG A 101 -6.92 11.18 0.93
CA ARG A 101 -5.72 10.82 0.15
C ARG A 101 -6.07 9.99 -1.09
N ALA A 102 -7.01 9.05 -0.97
CA ALA A 102 -7.47 8.22 -2.09
C ALA A 102 -7.93 9.03 -3.31
N ARG A 103 -8.56 10.20 -3.11
CA ARG A 103 -9.04 11.05 -4.23
C ARG A 103 -7.90 11.63 -5.06
N LEU A 104 -6.70 11.77 -4.51
CA LEU A 104 -5.54 12.29 -5.24
C LEU A 104 -5.15 11.38 -6.41
N TYR A 105 -5.40 10.07 -6.28
CA TYR A 105 -5.07 9.06 -7.29
C TYR A 105 -6.24 8.76 -8.24
N MET A 106 -7.36 9.46 -8.06
CA MET A 106 -8.58 9.28 -8.83
C MET A 106 -9.18 10.62 -9.25
N ALA A 107 -8.35 11.68 -9.31
CA ALA A 107 -8.80 13.05 -9.55
C ALA A 107 -9.54 13.22 -10.89
N ASP A 108 -9.23 12.36 -11.87
CA ASP A 108 -9.82 12.39 -13.22
C ASP A 108 -11.11 11.57 -13.34
N PHE A 109 -11.57 10.92 -12.27
CA PHE A 109 -12.77 10.09 -12.27
C PHE A 109 -13.96 10.78 -11.59
N ASP A 110 -15.16 10.43 -12.02
CA ASP A 110 -16.40 10.85 -11.37
C ASP A 110 -16.69 9.99 -10.12
N ASP A 111 -17.59 10.48 -9.26
CA ASP A 111 -17.90 9.81 -7.99
C ASP A 111 -18.39 8.35 -8.16
N PRO A 112 -19.25 7.99 -9.14
CA PRO A 112 -19.64 6.60 -9.36
C PRO A 112 -18.46 5.67 -9.69
N VAL A 113 -17.50 6.13 -10.49
CA VAL A 113 -16.29 5.35 -10.80
C VAL A 113 -15.37 5.28 -9.58
N ILE A 114 -15.21 6.38 -8.84
CA ILE A 114 -14.45 6.40 -7.58
C ILE A 114 -15.01 5.39 -6.59
N ASP A 115 -16.33 5.39 -6.35
CA ASP A 115 -16.96 4.46 -5.40
C ASP A 115 -16.72 2.99 -5.82
N LYS A 116 -16.72 2.69 -7.13
CA LYS A 116 -16.37 1.36 -7.64
C LYS A 116 -14.90 1.01 -7.42
N ILE A 117 -13.98 1.93 -7.72
CA ILE A 117 -12.54 1.72 -7.51
C ILE A 117 -12.27 1.48 -6.02
N LEU A 118 -12.84 2.30 -5.12
CA LEU A 118 -12.71 2.13 -3.67
C LEU A 118 -13.18 0.75 -3.22
N GLY A 119 -14.34 0.28 -3.70
CA GLY A 119 -14.83 -1.06 -3.39
C GLY A 119 -13.85 -2.16 -3.81
N ILE A 120 -13.26 -2.04 -5.00
CA ILE A 120 -12.25 -2.98 -5.50
C ILE A 120 -10.98 -2.89 -4.65
N THR A 121 -10.48 -1.69 -4.34
CA THR A 121 -9.28 -1.49 -3.53
C THR A 121 -9.43 -2.07 -2.13
N LEU A 122 -10.55 -1.82 -1.46
CA LEU A 122 -10.77 -2.34 -0.10
C LEU A 122 -10.84 -3.87 -0.08
N LYS A 123 -11.44 -4.47 -1.12
CA LYS A 123 -11.47 -5.93 -1.26
C LYS A 123 -10.08 -6.50 -1.57
N ALA A 124 -9.32 -5.85 -2.44
CA ALA A 124 -7.93 -6.21 -2.71
C ALA A 124 -7.05 -6.12 -1.46
N ALA A 125 -7.20 -5.06 -0.65
CA ALA A 125 -6.47 -4.88 0.60
C ALA A 125 -6.81 -5.98 1.63
N ALA A 126 -8.09 -6.35 1.77
CA ALA A 126 -8.49 -7.45 2.64
C ALA A 126 -7.92 -8.81 2.18
N ASN A 127 -7.99 -9.10 0.88
CA ASN A 127 -7.41 -10.32 0.32
C ASN A 127 -5.88 -10.35 0.49
N LEU A 128 -5.21 -9.20 0.36
CA LEU A 128 -3.77 -9.05 0.56
C LEU A 128 -3.37 -9.33 2.01
N GLU A 129 -4.04 -8.70 2.98
CA GLU A 129 -3.83 -8.97 4.42
C GLU A 129 -3.97 -10.47 4.70
N GLN A 130 -5.05 -11.10 4.25
CA GLN A 130 -5.28 -12.53 4.44
C GLN A 130 -4.18 -13.40 3.80
N ALA A 131 -3.74 -13.09 2.58
CA ALA A 131 -2.70 -13.86 1.90
C ALA A 131 -1.34 -13.74 2.63
N LEU A 132 -0.97 -12.53 3.07
CA LEU A 132 0.26 -12.30 3.83
C LEU A 132 0.25 -13.01 5.18
N GLU A 133 -0.92 -13.11 5.82
CA GLU A 133 -1.09 -13.91 7.04
C GLU A 133 -0.93 -15.40 6.79
N GLN A 134 -1.60 -15.95 5.76
CA GLN A 134 -1.54 -17.37 5.40
C GLN A 134 -0.13 -17.85 5.03
N HIS A 135 0.64 -17.00 4.37
CA HIS A 135 2.02 -17.29 3.96
C HIS A 135 3.08 -16.80 4.96
N ALA A 136 2.66 -16.31 6.14
CA ALA A 136 3.55 -15.79 7.18
C ALA A 136 4.57 -14.74 6.69
N ILE A 137 4.19 -13.91 5.71
CA ILE A 137 5.04 -12.84 5.19
C ILE A 137 5.10 -11.70 6.20
N ARG A 138 6.30 -11.37 6.70
CA ARG A 138 6.51 -10.35 7.75
C ARG A 138 7.53 -9.28 7.36
N SER A 139 8.06 -9.33 6.14
CA SER A 139 9.06 -8.38 5.65
C SER A 139 8.75 -7.98 4.22
N ALA A 140 9.03 -6.73 3.91
CA ALA A 140 9.09 -6.25 2.54
C ALA A 140 10.32 -6.86 1.84
N GLY A 141 10.17 -7.25 0.57
CA GLY A 141 11.24 -7.82 -0.24
C GLY A 141 10.95 -7.75 -1.74
N PRO A 142 11.97 -7.88 -2.59
CA PRO A 142 11.80 -7.83 -4.05
C PRO A 142 10.85 -8.92 -4.57
N GLU A 143 10.86 -10.09 -3.95
CA GLU A 143 9.97 -11.21 -4.24
C GLU A 143 8.49 -10.79 -4.13
N LEU A 144 8.14 -10.19 -2.99
CA LEU A 144 6.80 -9.66 -2.74
C LEU A 144 6.45 -8.56 -3.74
N PHE A 145 7.38 -7.64 -4.00
CA PHE A 145 7.18 -6.56 -4.97
C PHE A 145 6.83 -7.10 -6.35
N PHE A 146 7.59 -8.06 -6.88
CA PHE A 146 7.33 -8.64 -8.19
C PHE A 146 6.05 -9.49 -8.20
N ALA A 147 5.76 -10.22 -7.12
CA ALA A 147 4.52 -10.99 -7.00
C ALA A 147 3.27 -10.09 -7.06
N LEU A 148 3.27 -8.96 -6.35
CA LEU A 148 2.14 -8.04 -6.31
C LEU A 148 2.01 -7.22 -7.61
N THR A 149 3.12 -6.75 -8.18
CA THR A 149 3.10 -5.94 -9.41
C THR A 149 2.80 -6.75 -10.67
N ALA A 150 2.84 -8.08 -10.60
CA ALA A 150 2.39 -8.96 -11.67
C ALA A 150 0.86 -9.11 -11.74
N LEU A 151 0.12 -8.61 -10.73
CA LEU A 151 -1.33 -8.68 -10.66
C LEU A 151 -1.97 -7.33 -11.01
N THR A 152 -3.24 -7.36 -11.43
CA THR A 152 -4.05 -6.15 -11.49
C THR A 152 -4.87 -5.96 -10.21
N LEU A 153 -5.33 -4.74 -9.96
CA LEU A 153 -6.21 -4.48 -8.81
C LEU A 153 -7.50 -5.33 -8.85
N PRO A 154 -8.18 -5.54 -10.01
CA PRO A 154 -9.27 -6.50 -10.11
C PRO A 154 -8.88 -7.95 -9.79
N ASP A 155 -7.69 -8.41 -10.19
CA ASP A 155 -7.23 -9.77 -9.86
C ASP A 155 -7.14 -9.96 -8.35
N MET A 156 -6.50 -9.00 -7.66
CA MET A 156 -6.37 -8.99 -6.21
C MET A 156 -7.73 -8.93 -5.50
N ALA A 157 -8.71 -8.22 -6.07
CA ALA A 157 -10.07 -8.10 -5.51
C ALA A 157 -11.02 -9.25 -5.90
N SER A 158 -10.60 -10.16 -6.77
CA SER A 158 -11.44 -11.26 -7.23
C SER A 158 -11.75 -12.25 -6.09
N PRO A 159 -12.74 -13.15 -6.26
CA PRO A 159 -12.95 -14.27 -5.31
C PRO A 159 -11.70 -15.14 -5.12
N GLU A 160 -10.87 -15.25 -6.16
CA GLU A 160 -9.60 -16.00 -6.14
C GLU A 160 -8.41 -15.12 -5.69
N GLY A 161 -8.65 -13.88 -5.25
CA GLY A 161 -7.59 -12.90 -5.00
C GLY A 161 -6.55 -13.39 -3.99
N VAL A 162 -6.98 -14.00 -2.88
CA VAL A 162 -6.08 -14.60 -1.88
C VAL A 162 -5.19 -15.67 -2.51
N HIS A 163 -5.79 -16.55 -3.34
CA HIS A 163 -5.06 -17.62 -4.03
C HIS A 163 -4.09 -17.06 -5.08
N LEU A 164 -4.48 -16.07 -5.87
CA LEU A 164 -3.64 -15.45 -6.89
C LEU A 164 -2.43 -14.75 -6.27
N ILE A 165 -2.63 -14.04 -5.15
CA ILE A 165 -1.55 -13.41 -4.38
C ILE A 165 -0.63 -14.50 -3.83
N GLY A 166 -1.18 -15.51 -3.14
CA GLY A 166 -0.39 -16.62 -2.58
C GLY A 166 0.42 -17.39 -3.62
N ALA A 167 -0.15 -17.62 -4.80
CA ALA A 167 0.56 -18.25 -5.92
C ALA A 167 1.72 -17.39 -6.45
N GLY A 168 1.59 -16.06 -6.40
CA GLY A 168 2.70 -15.13 -6.65
C GLY A 168 3.84 -15.31 -5.65
N LEU A 169 3.51 -15.39 -4.36
CA LEU A 169 4.47 -15.54 -3.26
C LEU A 169 5.19 -16.89 -3.26
N ALA A 170 4.50 -17.97 -3.64
CA ALA A 170 5.09 -19.31 -3.69
C ALA A 170 6.07 -19.50 -4.87
N ARG A 171 5.95 -18.70 -5.93
CA ARG A 171 6.86 -18.74 -7.09
C ARG A 171 8.20 -18.04 -6.84
N THR A 172 8.32 -17.35 -5.72
CA THR A 172 9.50 -16.56 -5.35
C THR A 172 10.33 -17.18 -4.24
N ASP A 173 9.93 -18.36 -3.74
CA ASP A 173 10.76 -19.18 -2.86
C ASP A 173 11.79 -19.94 -3.73
N PRO A 174 13.11 -19.87 -3.45
CA PRO A 174 14.17 -20.44 -4.29
C PRO A 174 14.08 -21.96 -4.54
#